data_AF-A0A2A7H361-F1
#
_entry.id   AF-A0A2A7H361-F1
#
_cell.length_a   1.000
_cell.length_b   1.000
_cell.length_c   1.000
_cell.angle_alpha   90.00
_cell.angle_beta   90.00
_cell.angle_gamma   90.00
#
_symmetry.space_group_name_H-M   'P 1'
#
loop_
_entity.id
_entity.type
_entity.pdbx_description
1 polymer ?
#
loop_
_entity_poly.entity_id
_entity_poly.type
_entity_poly.pdbx_seq_one_letter_code
_entity_poly.pdbx_strand_id
1 'polypeptide(L)' 'MNKDELNLNSFGQQLIITGLTRLVEEEGYTAHEAFRLLETIKRNTFHALLEIQKESKTK' A
#
# COMPACT_ATOMS: atom_id res chain seq x y z
N MET A 1 4.18 -11.55 15.65
CA MET A 1 4.56 -11.13 14.29
C MET A 1 4.59 -9.62 14.27
N ASN A 2 5.72 -9.02 13.93
CA ASN A 2 5.84 -7.58 13.88
C ASN A 2 4.95 -7.05 12.74
N LYS A 3 4.18 -5.97 12.97
CA LYS A 3 3.24 -5.46 11.96
C LYS A 3 3.95 -4.78 10.79
N ASP A 4 5.22 -4.46 10.98
CA ASP A 4 6.06 -3.75 10.01
C ASP A 4 6.92 -4.69 9.15
N GLU A 5 6.76 -6.01 9.32
CA GLU A 5 7.45 -7.02 8.52
C GLU A 5 6.63 -7.43 7.30
N LEU A 6 7.35 -7.80 6.23
CA LEU A 6 6.76 -8.45 5.07
C LEU A 6 6.11 -9.77 5.49
N ASN A 7 4.80 -9.86 5.32
CA ASN A 7 4.00 -11.04 5.55
C ASN A 7 3.29 -11.43 4.25
N LEU A 8 3.85 -12.43 3.56
CA LEU A 8 3.28 -12.96 2.32
C LEU A 8 1.94 -13.66 2.52
N ASN A 9 1.50 -13.94 3.74
CA ASN A 9 0.16 -14.48 4.02
C ASN A 9 -0.90 -13.37 4.27
N SER A 10 -0.49 -12.09 4.30
CA SER A 10 -1.42 -10.96 4.43
C SER A 10 -1.99 -10.60 3.07
N PHE A 11 -3.29 -10.80 2.87
CA PHE A 11 -3.97 -10.43 1.62
C PHE A 11 -3.77 -8.95 1.27
N GLY A 12 -3.83 -8.05 2.26
CA GLY A 12 -3.60 -6.62 2.03
C GLY A 12 -2.19 -6.30 1.54
N GLN A 13 -1.16 -6.99 2.07
CA GLN A 13 0.21 -6.79 1.58
C GLN A 13 0.42 -7.39 0.19
N GLN A 14 -0.18 -8.55 -0.10
CA GLN A 14 -0.15 -9.15 -1.44
C GLN A 14 -0.74 -8.22 -2.50
N LEU A 15 -1.83 -7.50 -2.20
CA LEU A 15 -2.41 -6.52 -3.12
C LEU A 15 -1.46 -5.36 -3.40
N ILE A 16 -0.75 -4.85 -2.39
CA ILE A 16 0.25 -3.80 -2.57
C ILE A 16 1.40 -4.29 -3.46
N ILE A 17 1.92 -5.50 -3.19
CA ILE A 17 2.99 -6.11 -4.00
C ILE A 17 2.53 -6.29 -5.44
N THR A 18 1.33 -6.82 -5.65
CA THR A 18 0.75 -7.04 -7.00
C THR A 18 0.61 -5.72 -7.76
N GLY A 19 0.16 -4.65 -7.08
CA GLY A 19 0.07 -3.31 -7.68
C GLY A 19 1.45 -2.78 -8.10
N LEU A 20 2.47 -2.94 -7.26
CA LEU A 20 3.84 -2.55 -7.60
C LEU A 20 4.40 -3.36 -8.78
N THR A 21 4.16 -4.66 -8.81
CA THR A 21 4.57 -5.54 -9.93
C THR A 21 3.92 -5.08 -11.22
N ARG A 22 2.61 -4.82 -11.21
CA ARG A 22 1.89 -4.34 -12.39
C ARG A 22 2.43 -3.01 -12.91
N LEU A 23 2.75 -2.06 -12.02
CA LEU A 23 3.35 -0.78 -12.43
C LEU A 23 4.63 -0.98 -13.23
N VAL A 24 5.47 -1.93 -12.82
CA VAL A 24 6.75 -2.23 -13.47
C VAL A 24 6.57 -3.04 -14.76
N GLU A 25 5.75 -4.09 -14.73
CA GLU A 25 5.62 -5.03 -15.85
C GLU A 25 4.72 -4.51 -16.97
N GLU A 26 3.63 -3.82 -16.63
CA GLU A 26 2.55 -3.49 -17.57
C GLU A 26 2.46 -1.97 -17.85
N GLU A 27 2.86 -1.14 -16.89
CA GLU A 27 2.68 0.33 -16.98
C GLU A 27 4.00 1.08 -17.23
N GLY A 28 5.11 0.36 -17.40
CA GLY A 28 6.40 0.90 -17.84
C GLY A 28 7.17 1.67 -16.77
N TYR A 29 6.82 1.56 -15.50
CA TYR A 29 7.53 2.22 -14.41
C TYR A 29 8.87 1.51 -14.14
N THR A 30 9.91 2.28 -13.86
CA THR A 30 11.07 1.72 -13.15
C THR A 30 10.71 1.41 -11.70
N ALA A 31 11.46 0.51 -11.05
CA ALA A 31 11.26 0.23 -9.62
C ALA A 31 11.32 1.50 -8.75
N HIS A 32 12.23 2.43 -9.07
CA HIS A 32 12.34 3.72 -8.38
C HIS A 32 11.08 4.58 -8.54
N GLU A 33 10.50 4.63 -9.74
CA GLU A 33 9.26 5.38 -9.98
C GLU A 33 8.06 4.76 -9.29
N ALA A 34 7.94 3.44 -9.31
CA ALA A 34 6.88 2.73 -8.60
C ALA A 34 6.93 3.02 -7.08
N PHE A 35 8.12 2.99 -6.48
CA PHE A 35 8.28 3.36 -5.05
C PHE A 35 8.03 4.84 -4.77
N ARG A 36 8.43 5.76 -5.67
CA ARG A 36 8.08 7.18 -5.53
C ARG A 36 6.56 7.39 -5.57
N LEU A 37 5.86 6.68 -6.46
CA LEU A 37 4.41 6.71 -6.53
C LEU A 37 3.77 6.12 -5.27
N LEU A 38 4.27 4.99 -4.77
CA LEU A 38 3.78 4.39 -3.52
C LEU A 38 3.89 5.36 -2.34
N GLU A 39 5.01 6.08 -2.23
CA GLU A 39 5.20 7.10 -1.19
C GLU A 39 4.21 8.27 -1.33
N THR A 40 3.88 8.68 -2.56
CA THR A 40 2.84 9.68 -2.83
C THR A 40 1.45 9.15 -2.43
N ILE A 41 1.11 7.91 -2.80
CA ILE A 41 -0.15 7.27 -2.42
C ILE A 41 -0.27 7.22 -0.90
N LYS A 42 0.75 6.70 -0.21
CA LYS A 42 0.81 6.62 1.26
C LYS A 42 0.51 7.97 1.91
N ARG A 43 1.18 9.04 1.45
CA ARG A 43 0.98 10.40 1.99
C ARG A 43 -0.46 10.89 1.81
N ASN A 44 -1.02 10.69 0.62
CA ASN A 44 -2.35 11.20 0.29
C ASN A 44 -3.49 10.38 0.91
N THR A 45 -3.27 9.10 1.19
CA THR A 45 -4.32 8.23 1.76
C THR A 45 -4.22 8.07 3.28
N PHE A 46 -3.12 8.50 3.92
CA PHE A 46 -2.90 8.30 5.35
C PHE A 46 -4.05 8.85 6.21
N HIS A 47 -4.47 10.09 5.96
CA HIS A 47 -5.55 10.72 6.73
C HIS A 47 -6.89 10.01 6.53
N ALA A 48 -7.22 9.62 5.29
CA ALA A 48 -8.44 8.86 5.00
C ALA A 48 -8.45 7.50 5.74
N LEU A 49 -7.31 6.81 5.80
CA LEU A 49 -7.20 5.56 6.57
C LEU A 49 -7.38 5.77 8.08
N LEU A 50 -6.88 6.89 8.62
CA LEU A 50 -7.11 7.25 10.03
C LEU A 50 -8.60 7.51 10.30
N GLU A 51 -9.31 8.17 9.39
CA GLU A 51 -10.74 8.43 9.52
C GLU A 51 -11.54 7.12 9.48
N ILE A 52 -11.28 6.25 8.50
CA ILE A 52 -11.91 4.92 8.41
C ILE A 52 -11.67 4.11 9.69
N GLN A 53 -10.45 4.15 10.24
CA GLN A 53 -10.14 3.47 11.50
C GLN A 53 -10.96 4.03 12.66
N LYS A 54 -11.10 5.35 12.77
CA LYS A 54 -11.92 5.99 13.82
C LYS A 54 -13.38 5.56 13.69
N GLU A 55 -13.95 5.63 12.50
CA GLU A 55 -15.34 5.24 12.23
C GLU A 55 -15.60 3.76 12.56
N SER A 56 -14.64 2.87 12.27
CA SER A 56 -14.75 1.44 12.57
C SER A 56 -14.79 1.13 14.07
N LYS A 57 -14.33 2.05 14.93
CA LYS A 57 -14.34 1.89 16.41
C LYS A 57 -15.57 2.51 17.07
N THR A 58 -16.33 3.32 16.35
CA THR A 58 -17.55 3.99 16.86
C THR A 58 -18.82 3.20 16.53
N LYS A 59 -18.72 2.17 15.69
CA LYS A 59 -19.74 1.14 15.51
C LYS A 59 -19.50 -0.03 16.45
#